data_AF-A0A382I1M7-F1
#
_entry.id   AF-A0A382I1M7-F1
#
_cell.length_a   1.000
_cell.length_b   1.000
_cell.length_c   1.000
_cell.angle_alpha   90.00
_cell.angle_beta   90.00
_cell.angle_gamma   90.00
#
_symmetry.space_group_name_H-M   'P 1'
#
loop_
_entity.id
_entity.type
_entity.pdbx_description
1 polymer ?
#
loop_
_entity_poly.entity_id
_entity_poly.type
_entity_poly.pdbx_seq_one_letter_code
_entity_poly.pdbx_strand_id
1 'polypeptide(L)' 'MVEAAEKWAKSIGYDEIASDSEIDNIDSIKAHNALGFKEVERSVCFLKKIG' A
#
# COMPACT_ATOMS: atom_id res chain seq x y z
N MET A 1 -6.81 11.12 -5.18
CA MET A 1 -7.39 9.76 -5.17
C MET A 1 -7.26 9.12 -3.80
N VAL A 2 -6.09 9.14 -3.15
CA VAL A 2 -5.89 8.61 -1.78
C VAL A 2 -6.84 9.24 -0.75
N GLU A 3 -7.00 10.56 -0.73
CA GLU A 3 -7.97 11.21 0.18
C GLU A 3 -9.42 10.70 0.03
N ALA A 4 -9.83 10.31 -1.18
CA ALA A 4 -11.16 9.76 -1.39
C ALA A 4 -11.27 8.33 -0.81
N ALA A 5 -10.21 7.54 -0.92
CA ALA A 5 -10.11 6.23 -0.29
C ALA A 5 -10.12 6.33 1.24
N GLU A 6 -9.39 7.29 1.82
CA GLU A 6 -9.41 7.56 3.27
C GLU A 6 -10.82 7.95 3.76
N LYS A 7 -11.49 8.87 3.04
CA LYS A 7 -12.87 9.27 3.38
C LYS A 7 -13.83 8.09 3.34
N TRP A 8 -13.70 7.24 2.32
CA TRP A 8 -14.52 6.05 2.20
C TRP A 8 -14.23 5.05 3.34
N ALA A 9 -12.96 4.75 3.62
CA ALA A 9 -12.58 3.84 4.71
C ALA A 9 -13.12 4.31 6.07
N LYS A 10 -12.97 5.61 6.37
CA LYS A 10 -13.56 6.22 7.57
C LYS A 10 -15.08 6.12 7.61
N SER A 11 -15.76 6.29 6.47
CA SER A 11 -17.23 6.23 6.41
C SER A 11 -17.82 4.86 6.76
N ILE A 12 -17.02 3.80 6.67
CA ILE A 12 -17.42 2.42 7.01
C ILE A 12 -16.71 1.89 8.27
N GLY A 13 -16.08 2.77 9.05
CA GLY A 13 -15.52 2.44 10.37
C GLY A 13 -14.10 1.87 10.37
N TYR A 14 -13.34 2.03 9.29
CA TYR A 14 -11.90 1.70 9.30
C TYR A 14 -11.06 2.92 9.70
N ASP A 15 -10.03 2.65 10.51
CA ASP A 15 -9.08 3.65 10.99
C ASP A 15 -7.80 3.74 10.13
N GLU A 16 -7.53 2.72 9.32
CA GLU A 16 -6.30 2.58 8.54
C GLU A 16 -6.58 2.16 7.11
N ILE A 17 -5.72 2.59 6.18
CA ILE A 17 -5.64 2.07 4.82
C ILE A 17 -4.21 1.60 4.57
N ALA A 18 -4.07 0.50 3.83
CA ALA A 18 -2.78 -0.07 3.47
C ALA A 18 -2.62 -0.08 1.94
N SER A 19 -1.36 -0.08 1.52
CA SER A 19 -0.96 -0.19 0.12
C SER A 19 0.43 -0.83 0.09
N ASP A 20 0.75 -1.51 -1.01
CA ASP A 20 2.05 -2.13 -1.24
C ASP A 20 2.72 -1.55 -2.50
N SER A 21 3.97 -1.94 -2.70
CA SER A 21 4.76 -1.60 -3.89
C SER A 21 5.87 -2.62 -4.06
N GLU A 22 6.28 -2.85 -5.31
CA GLU A 22 7.51 -3.59 -5.60
C GLU A 22 8.71 -2.94 -4.89
N ILE A 23 9.64 -3.77 -4.43
CA ILE A 23 10.76 -3.35 -3.57
C ILE A 23 11.72 -2.39 -4.26
N ASP A 24 11.78 -2.44 -5.60
CA ASP A 24 12.64 -1.61 -6.44
C ASP A 24 11.90 -0.44 -7.09
N ASN A 25 10.59 -0.29 -6.85
CA ASN A 25 9.80 0.83 -7.36
C ASN A 25 9.96 2.07 -6.47
N ILE A 26 11.11 2.73 -6.60
CA ILE A 26 11.51 3.89 -5.81
C ILE A 26 10.51 5.06 -5.93
N ASP A 27 9.92 5.27 -7.10
CA ASP A 27 8.98 6.38 -7.31
C ASP A 27 7.66 6.13 -6.57
N SER A 28 7.15 4.90 -6.60
CA SER A 28 5.99 4.50 -5.80
C SER A 28 6.27 4.64 -4.30
N ILE A 29 7.43 4.18 -3.82
CA ILE A 29 7.82 4.31 -2.40
C ILE A 29 7.86 5.78 -1.97
N LYS A 30 8.45 6.66 -2.80
CA LYS A 30 8.46 8.11 -2.53
C LYS A 30 7.04 8.70 -2.51
N ALA A 31 6.18 8.29 -3.45
CA ALA A 31 4.79 8.74 -3.48
C ALA A 31 4.03 8.33 -2.21
N HIS A 32 4.14 7.08 -1.77
CA HIS A 32 3.53 6.60 -0.52
C HIS A 32 4.00 7.41 0.70
N ASN A 33 5.32 7.63 0.83
CA ASN A 33 5.88 8.43 1.91
C ASN A 33 5.36 9.88 1.89
N ALA A 34 5.29 10.51 0.70
CA ALA A 34 4.77 11.87 0.55
C ALA A 34 3.27 11.98 0.89
N LEU A 35 2.52 10.88 0.74
CA LEU A 35 1.10 10.78 1.08
C LEU A 35 0.85 10.40 2.55
N GLY A 36 1.90 10.17 3.35
CA GLY A 36 1.79 9.89 4.78
C GLY A 36 1.65 8.41 5.16
N PHE A 37 1.75 7.49 4.19
CA PHE A 37 1.90 6.07 4.49
C PHE A 37 3.24 5.82 5.21
N LYS A 38 3.29 4.78 6.03
CA LYS A 38 4.51 4.31 6.69
C LYS A 38 4.83 2.91 6.20
N GLU A 39 6.10 2.64 5.91
CA GLU A 39 6.55 1.29 5.59
C GLU A 39 6.37 0.39 6.83
N VAL A 40 5.66 -0.74 6.66
CA VAL A 40 5.36 -1.69 7.75
C VAL A 40 5.98 -3.08 7.52
N GLU A 41 6.27 -3.46 6.28
CA GLU A 41 6.82 -4.77 5.92
C GLU A 41 7.59 -4.71 4.58
N ARG A 42 8.56 -5.61 4.40
CA ARG A 42 9.13 -5.99 3.09
C ARG A 42 8.96 -7.49 2.90
N SER A 43 8.17 -7.88 1.91
CA SER A 43 7.81 -9.27 1.65
C SER A 43 8.43 -9.79 0.35
N VAL A 44 8.50 -11.12 0.21
CA VAL A 44 8.93 -11.80 -1.02
C VAL A 44 7.81 -12.72 -1.49
N CYS A 45 7.28 -12.46 -2.68
CA CYS A 45 6.21 -13.25 -3.28
C CYS A 45 6.78 -14.42 -4.09
N PHE A 46 6.31 -15.64 -3.82
CA PHE A 46 6.68 -16.85 -4.57
C PHE A 46 5.50 -17.36 -5.38
N LEU A 47 5.74 -17.69 -6.65
CA LEU A 47 4.77 -18.36 -7.51
C LEU A 47 5.37 -19.68 -8.00
N LYS A 48 4.66 -20.80 -7.80
CA LYS A 48 5.03 -22.12 -8.31
C LYS A 48 3.95 -22.63 -9.25
N LYS A 49 4.29 -22.84 -10.52
CA LYS A 49 3.41 -23.55 -11.46
C LYS A 49 3.38 -25.05 -11.13
N ILE A 50 2.18 -25.64 -11.06
CA ILE A 50 1.98 -27.08 -10.81
C ILE A 50 1.13 -27.64 -11.94
N GLY A 51 1.75 -27.88 -13.11
CA GLY A 51 1.04 -28.36 -14.30
C GLY A 51 0.25 -27.25 -14.99
#